data_AF-A0A370ANJ3-F1
#
_entry.id   AF-A0A370ANJ3-F1
#
_cell.length_a   1.000
_cell.length_b   1.000
_cell.length_c   1.000
_cell.angle_alpha   90.00
_cell.angle_beta   90.00
_cell.angle_gamma   90.00
#
_symmetry.space_group_name_H-M   'P 1'
#
loop_
_entity.id
_entity.type
_entity.pdbx_description
1 polymer ?
#
loop_
_entity_poly.entity_id
_entity_poly.type
_entity_poly.pdbx_seq_one_letter_code
_entity_poly.pdbx_strand_id
1 'polypeptide(L)'
;MIPTKSFAPESVVWDIKRETRRHFNAKEKIRSILEGWKGEDSIADICRKESLHPTKYYKWSKEILKAMNTVFPKTKVQLFIVNIIWN
;
A
#
# COMPACT_ATOMS: atom_id res chain seq x y z
N MET A 1 40.85 7.33 -14.63
CA MET A 1 39.58 7.49 -15.37
C MET A 1 38.44 7.49 -14.37
N ILE A 2 37.80 8.64 -14.17
CA ILE A 2 36.59 8.76 -13.34
C ILE A 2 35.40 8.68 -14.30
N PRO A 3 34.44 7.76 -14.13
CA PRO A 3 33.26 7.75 -15.00
C PRO A 3 32.42 8.99 -14.64
N THR A 4 32.44 10.00 -15.50
CA THR A 4 31.54 11.15 -15.40
C THR A 4 30.14 10.66 -15.74
N LYS A 5 29.33 10.42 -14.70
CA LYS A 5 27.89 10.18 -14.86
C LYS A 5 27.34 11.35 -15.66
N SER A 6 26.94 11.12 -16.91
CA SER A 6 26.35 12.15 -17.76
C SER A 6 25.05 12.62 -17.11
N PHE A 7 25.05 13.84 -16.58
CA PHE A 7 23.85 14.52 -16.11
C PHE A 7 23.04 14.97 -17.34
N ALA A 8 22.49 13.99 -18.08
CA ALA A 8 21.46 14.30 -19.05
C ALA A 8 20.28 14.92 -18.30
N PRO A 9 19.70 16.04 -18.74
CA PRO A 9 18.55 16.65 -18.05
C PRO A 9 17.39 15.66 -17.88
N GLU A 10 17.26 14.67 -18.78
CA GLU A 10 16.29 13.59 -18.66
C GLU A 10 16.51 12.66 -17.47
N SER A 11 17.77 12.33 -17.12
CA SER A 11 18.07 11.49 -15.96
C SER A 11 17.80 12.22 -14.65
N VAL A 12 18.09 13.53 -14.60
CA VAL A 12 17.77 14.40 -13.45
C VAL A 12 16.26 14.53 -13.26
N VAL A 13 15.50 14.74 -14.34
CA VAL A 13 14.03 14.78 -14.28
C VAL A 13 13.43 13.45 -13.82
N TRP A 14 14.02 12.32 -14.23
CA TRP A 14 13.59 11.00 -13.77
C TRP A 14 13.86 10.78 -12.28
N ASP A 15 15.05 11.18 -11.81
CA ASP A 15 15.44 11.09 -10.40
C ASP A 15 14.52 11.99 -9.54
N ILE A 16 14.25 13.23 -9.95
CA ILE A 16 13.30 14.13 -9.27
C ILE A 16 11.91 13.50 -9.20
N LYS A 17 11.38 13.00 -10.33
CA LYS A 17 10.07 12.32 -10.37
C LYS A 17 10.01 11.10 -9.45
N ARG A 18 11.14 10.41 -9.26
CA ARG A 18 11.22 9.25 -8.37
C ARG A 18 11.21 9.69 -6.91
N GLU A 19 11.97 10.72 -6.56
CA GLU A 19 12.07 11.27 -5.21
C GLU A 19 10.77 11.95 -4.75
N THR A 20 10.11 12.70 -5.64
CA THR A 20 8.84 13.39 -5.35
C THR A 20 7.62 12.47 -5.43
N ARG A 21 7.80 11.16 -5.67
CA ARG A 21 6.69 10.20 -5.75
C ARG A 21 6.08 10.07 -4.35
N ARG A 22 4.73 10.05 -4.25
CA ARG A 22 4.03 9.90 -2.96
C ARG A 22 4.53 8.65 -2.23
N HIS A 23 5.12 8.85 -1.05
CA HIS A 23 5.54 7.80 -0.15
C HIS A 23 4.39 7.50 0.80
N PHE A 24 3.87 6.27 0.74
CA PHE A 24 2.85 5.82 1.69
C PHE A 24 3.56 5.34 2.95
N ASN A 25 3.26 5.96 4.08
CA ASN A 25 3.74 5.47 5.36
C ASN A 25 2.94 4.22 5.78
N ALA A 26 3.48 3.41 6.69
CA ALA A 26 2.84 2.18 7.15
C ALA A 26 1.42 2.42 7.69
N LYS A 27 1.22 3.56 8.38
CA LYS A 27 -0.09 3.98 8.93
C LYS A 27 -1.14 4.23 7.84
N GLU A 28 -0.77 4.89 6.74
CA GLU A 28 -1.68 5.18 5.62
C GLU A 28 -2.03 3.90 4.85
N LYS A 29 -1.03 3.02 4.66
CA LYS A 29 -1.22 1.70 4.05
C LYS A 29 -2.21 0.85 4.85
N ILE A 30 -2.07 0.79 6.17
CA ILE A 30 -2.99 0.04 7.06
C ILE A 30 -4.39 0.65 7.02
N ARG A 31 -4.51 1.98 7.09
CA ARG A 31 -5.81 2.67 7.02
C ARG A 31 -6.58 2.32 5.74
N SER A 32 -5.92 2.43 4.58
CA SER A 32 -6.55 2.15 3.29
C SER A 32 -7.06 0.70 3.20
N ILE A 33 -6.30 -0.26 3.74
CA ILE A 33 -6.68 -1.68 3.72
C ILE A 33 -7.84 -1.97 4.66
N LEU A 34 -7.86 -1.34 5.84
CA LEU A 34 -8.96 -1.50 6.79
C LEU A 34 -10.27 -0.92 6.23
N GLU A 35 -10.23 0.25 5.59
CA GLU A 35 -11.40 0.84 4.90
C GLU A 35 -11.94 -0.14 3.84
N GLY A 36 -11.07 -0.79 3.06
CA GLY A 36 -11.52 -1.76 2.06
C GLY A 36 -11.90 -3.14 2.60
N TRP A 37 -11.55 -3.48 3.84
CA TRP A 37 -12.05 -4.69 4.52
C TRP A 37 -13.42 -4.48 5.15
N LYS A 38 -13.71 -3.26 5.63
CA LYS A 38 -15.05 -2.88 6.10
C LYS A 38 -16.09 -2.94 4.97
N GLY A 39 -15.68 -2.61 3.75
CA GLY A 39 -16.54 -2.67 2.57
C GLY A 39 -17.54 -1.51 2.45
N GLU A 40 -17.34 -0.43 3.22
CA GLU A 40 -18.15 0.81 3.13
C GLU A 40 -17.96 1.51 1.77
N ASP A 41 -16.70 1.59 1.31
CA ASP A 41 -16.32 2.11 -0.01
C ASP A 41 -15.82 0.97 -0.91
N SER A 42 -16.06 1.09 -2.23
CA SER A 42 -15.47 0.15 -3.17
C SER A 42 -13.93 0.28 -3.20
N ILE A 43 -13.22 -0.82 -3.42
CA ILE A 43 -11.75 -0.80 -3.56
C ILE A 43 -11.31 0.20 -4.63
N ALA A 44 -12.10 0.38 -5.69
CA ALA A 44 -11.82 1.35 -6.75
C ALA A 44 -11.89 2.80 -6.25
N ASP A 45 -12.87 3.13 -5.40
CA ASP A 45 -13.05 4.47 -4.85
C ASP A 45 -11.97 4.80 -3.81
N ILE A 46 -11.62 3.84 -2.96
CA ILE A 46 -10.47 3.95 -2.03
C ILE A 46 -9.18 4.19 -2.83
N CYS A 47 -8.96 3.42 -3.91
CA CYS A 47 -7.80 3.58 -4.75
C CYS A 47 -7.73 4.97 -5.43
N ARG A 48 -8.87 5.52 -5.88
CA ARG A 48 -8.93 6.87 -6.45
C ARG A 48 -8.64 7.95 -5.41
N LYS A 49 -9.26 7.86 -4.24
CA LYS A 49 -9.09 8.81 -3.13
C LYS A 49 -7.64 8.89 -2.65
N GLU A 50 -6.98 7.74 -2.59
CA GLU A 50 -5.58 7.64 -2.14
C GLU A 50 -4.55 7.78 -3.26
N SER A 51 -4.97 8.01 -4.51
CA SER A 51 -4.09 8.00 -5.70
C SER A 51 -3.24 6.72 -5.76
N LEU A 52 -3.88 5.58 -5.46
CA LEU A 52 -3.29 4.26 -5.37
C LEU A 52 -3.71 3.42 -6.58
N HIS A 53 -2.77 2.66 -7.15
CA HIS A 53 -3.11 1.70 -8.19
C HIS A 53 -3.74 0.44 -7.57
N PRO A 54 -4.86 -0.12 -8.10
CA PRO A 54 -5.52 -1.29 -7.54
C PRO A 54 -4.59 -2.50 -7.31
N THR A 55 -3.67 -2.76 -8.25
CA THR A 55 -2.65 -3.83 -8.09
C THR A 55 -1.81 -3.66 -6.81
N LYS A 56 -1.49 -2.41 -6.45
CA LYS A 56 -0.71 -2.10 -5.26
C LYS A 56 -1.53 -2.35 -3.99
N TYR A 57 -2.83 -2.00 -3.99
CA TYR A 57 -3.76 -2.33 -2.92
C TYR A 57 -3.81 -3.84 -2.65
N TYR A 58 -4.06 -4.65 -3.68
CA TYR A 58 -4.15 -6.10 -3.51
C TYR A 58 -2.84 -6.72 -3.03
N LYS A 59 -1.69 -6.24 -3.53
CA LYS A 59 -0.37 -6.70 -3.06
C LYS A 59 -0.21 -6.41 -1.56
N TRP A 60 -0.54 -5.20 -1.14
CA TRP A 60 -0.46 -4.80 0.25
C TRP A 60 -1.42 -5.58 1.15
N SER A 61 -2.66 -5.83 0.70
CA SER A 61 -3.62 -6.64 1.46
C SER A 61 -3.09 -8.05 1.71
N LYS A 62 -2.46 -8.67 0.69
CA LYS A 62 -1.83 -9.98 0.83
C LYS A 62 -0.64 -9.97 1.80
N GLU A 63 0.21 -8.94 1.72
CA GLU A 63 1.37 -8.78 2.62
C GLU A 63 0.93 -8.64 4.08
N ILE A 64 -0.10 -7.81 4.35
CA ILE A 64 -0.63 -7.62 5.71
C ILE A 64 -1.23 -8.92 6.24
N LEU A 65 -2.07 -9.60 5.45
CA LEU A 65 -2.64 -10.89 5.86
C LEU A 65 -1.56 -11.93 6.16
N LYS A 66 -0.50 -11.99 5.35
CA LYS A 66 0.62 -12.91 5.58
C LYS A 66 1.37 -12.57 6.87
N ALA A 67 1.63 -11.29 7.11
CA ALA A 67 2.28 -10.83 8.34
C ALA A 67 1.43 -11.16 9.57
N MET A 68 0.12 -10.88 9.52
CA MET A 68 -0.82 -11.21 10.59
C MET A 68 -0.87 -12.71 10.89
N ASN A 69 -0.90 -13.56 9.86
CA ASN A 69 -0.89 -15.02 10.06
C ASN A 69 0.43 -15.56 10.62
N THR A 70 1.52 -14.79 10.52
CA THR A 70 2.82 -15.18 11.08
C THR A 70 2.92 -14.81 12.55
N VAL A 71 2.32 -13.69 12.94
CA VAL A 71 2.38 -13.14 14.31
C VAL A 71 1.23 -13.64 15.18
N PHE A 72 0.04 -13.85 14.61
CA PHE A 72 -1.16 -14.21 15.34
C PHE A 72 -1.68 -15.59 14.92
N PRO A 73 -2.29 -16.35 15.85
CA PRO A 73 -2.97 -17.59 15.50
C PRO A 73 -4.14 -17.30 14.54
N LYS A 74 -4.36 -18.20 13.58
CA LYS A 74 -5.38 -18.06 12.52
C LYS A 74 -6.78 -17.74 13.08
N THR A 75 -7.12 -18.28 14.25
CA THR A 75 -8.41 -18.02 14.93
C THR A 75 -8.57 -16.55 15.31
N LYS A 76 -7.52 -15.90 15.84
CA LYS A 76 -7.56 -14.47 16.16
C LYS A 76 -7.61 -13.60 14.90
N VAL A 77 -6.91 -13.99 13.84
CA VAL A 77 -6.96 -13.27 12.55
C VAL A 77 -8.36 -13.36 11.95
N GLN A 78 -8.99 -14.53 11.97
CA GLN A 78 -10.36 -14.69 11.48
C GLN A 78 -11.36 -13.88 12.30
N LEU A 79 -11.30 -13.93 13.63
CA LEU A 79 -12.18 -13.12 14.49
C LEU A 79 -11.99 -11.62 14.26
N PHE A 80 -10.76 -11.16 14.05
CA PHE A 80 -10.48 -9.76 13.73
C PHE A 80 -11.10 -9.33 12.40
N ILE A 81 -10.95 -10.15 11.34
CA ILE A 81 -11.55 -9.88 10.03
C ILE A 81 -13.08 -9.90 10.13
N VAL A 82 -13.65 -10.90 10.80
CA VAL A 82 -15.12 -11.01 10.98
C VAL A 82 -15.66 -9.82 11.77
N ASN A 83 -14.96 -9.37 12.82
CA ASN A 83 -15.34 -8.18 13.57
C ASN A 83 -15.34 -6.92 12.68
N ILE A 84 -14.29 -6.72 11.87
CA ILE A 84 -14.23 -5.58 10.94
C ILE A 84 -15.35 -5.59 9.89
N ILE A 85 -15.78 -6.76 9.43
CA ILE A 85 -16.82 -6.90 8.40
C ILE A 85 -18.22 -6.75 9.00
N TRP A 86 -18.43 -7.10 10.27
CA TRP A 86 -19.76 -7.16 10.91
C TRP A 86 -19.98 -6.09 11.99
N ASN A 87 -19.03 -5.16 12.20
CA ASN A 87 -19.12 -4.05 13.16
C ASN A 87 -19.02 -2.70 12.45
#